data_AF-A0A1V0B283-F1
#
_entry.id   AF-A0A1V0B283-F1
#
_cell.length_a   1.000
_cell.length_b   1.000
_cell.length_c   1.000
_cell.angle_alpha   90.00
_cell.angle_beta   90.00
_cell.angle_gamma   90.00
#
_symmetry.space_group_name_H-M   'P 1'
#
loop_
_entity.id
_entity.type
_entity.pdbx_description
1 polymer ?
#
loop_
_entity_poly.entity_id
_entity_poly.type
_entity_poly.pdbx_seq_one_letter_code
_entity_poly.pdbx_strand_id
1 'polypeptide(L)' 'MPAGRQPSPCVRQCCLDGEQCLGCGRLLNEIVEWGQASDQRQLQIIAAARLRREQRKGPVDDNA' A
#
# COMPACT_ATOMS: atom_id res chain seq x y z
N MET A 1 -20.19 -4.98 9.64
CA MET A 1 -19.24 -3.98 10.17
C MET A 1 -18.26 -3.65 9.05
N PRO A 2 -18.26 -2.44 8.46
CA PRO A 2 -17.34 -2.15 7.36
C PRO A 2 -15.94 -1.95 7.93
N ALA A 3 -15.08 -2.95 7.71
CA ALA A 3 -13.65 -2.90 7.94
C ALA A 3 -13.03 -2.01 6.84
N GLY A 4 -12.63 -0.78 7.20
CA GLY A 4 -11.77 0.06 6.37
C GLY A 4 -12.42 0.64 5.11
N ARG A 5 -12.71 1.94 5.09
CA ARG A 5 -13.40 2.60 3.98
C ARG A 5 -12.49 2.89 2.80
N GLN A 6 -11.17 2.87 2.99
CA GLN A 6 -10.23 3.32 1.95
C GLN A 6 -9.93 2.21 0.94
N PRO A 7 -9.80 2.55 -0.35
CA PRO A 7 -9.44 1.59 -1.38
C PRO A 7 -8.06 1.01 -1.09
N SER A 8 -7.96 -0.32 -1.11
CA SER A 8 -6.65 -0.97 -0.94
C SER A 8 -5.77 -0.62 -2.14
N PRO A 9 -4.54 -0.10 -1.94
CA PRO A 9 -3.61 0.21 -3.03
C PRO A 9 -2.95 -1.07 -3.60
N CYS A 10 -3.63 -2.21 -3.51
CA CYS A 10 -3.15 -3.50 -3.99
C CYS A 10 -3.34 -3.59 -5.51
N VAL A 11 -2.23 -3.55 -6.25
CA VAL A 11 -2.21 -3.70 -7.72
C VAL A 11 -2.32 -5.17 -8.17
N ARG A 12 -2.74 -6.08 -7.27
CA ARG A 12 -2.81 -7.54 -7.46
C ARG A 12 -1.51 -8.23 -7.90
N GLN A 13 -0.41 -7.50 -7.95
CA GLN A 13 0.96 -8.00 -8.15
C GLN A 13 1.68 -8.03 -6.80
N CYS A 14 1.22 -8.88 -5.87
CA CYS A 14 1.85 -8.98 -4.55
C CYS A 14 3.15 -9.78 -4.65
N CYS A 15 4.29 -9.12 -4.40
CA CYS A 15 5.59 -9.77 -4.23
C CYS A 15 6.17 -9.26 -2.91
N LEU A 16 6.24 -10.11 -1.90
CA LEU A 16 6.72 -9.73 -0.57
C LEU A 16 8.23 -10.00 -0.51
N ASP A 17 9.00 -8.96 -0.22
CA ASP A 17 10.43 -9.05 0.03
C ASP A 17 10.67 -8.74 1.51
N GLY A 18 10.87 -9.80 2.29
CA GLY A 18 10.88 -9.76 3.75
C GLY A 18 9.56 -9.22 4.31
N GLU A 19 9.56 -7.93 4.66
CA GLU A 19 8.43 -7.25 5.28
C GLU A 19 7.77 -6.24 4.34
N GLN A 20 8.21 -6.11 3.09
CA GLN A 20 7.69 -5.11 2.14
C GLN A 20 7.13 -5.73 0.86
N CYS A 21 5.88 -5.37 0.53
CA CYS A 21 5.27 -5.62 -0.76
C CYS A 21 5.94 -4.75 -1.84
N LEU A 22 6.68 -5.36 -2.75
CA LEU A 22 7.35 -4.70 -3.87
C LEU A 22 6.36 -4.15 -4.91
N GLY A 23 5.21 -4.80 -5.11
CA GLY A 23 4.23 -4.33 -6.11
C GLY A 23 3.40 -3.15 -5.64
N CYS A 24 2.89 -3.23 -4.41
CA CYS A 24 2.00 -2.24 -3.82
C CYS A 24 2.71 -1.22 -2.91
N GLY A 25 3.96 -1.47 -2.52
CA GLY A 25 4.76 -0.60 -1.66
C GLY A 25 4.40 -0.64 -0.18
N ARG A 26 3.42 -1.46 0.23
CA ARG A 26 2.97 -1.62 1.62
C ARG A 26 3.90 -2.52 2.42
N LEU A 27 3.94 -2.33 3.73
CA LEU A 27 4.63 -3.24 4.64
C LEU A 27 3.69 -4.34 5.13
N LEU A 28 4.25 -5.47 5.58
CA LEU A 28 3.50 -6.62 6.08
C LEU A 28 2.69 -6.25 7.32
N ASN A 29 3.28 -5.50 8.25
CA ASN A 29 2.56 -4.96 9.41
C ASN A 29 1.37 -4.10 8.99
N GLU A 30 1.54 -3.23 7.98
CA GLU A 30 0.49 -2.37 7.42
C GLU A 30 -0.62 -3.17 6.71
N ILE A 31 -0.29 -4.33 6.14
CA ILE A 31 -1.25 -5.25 5.51
C ILE A 31 -2.07 -5.98 6.59
N VAL A 32 -1.42 -6.44 7.65
CA VAL A 32 -2.07 -7.13 8.77
C VAL A 32 -2.96 -6.18 9.57
N GLU A 33 -2.48 -4.96 9.86
CA GLU A 33 -3.28 -3.96 10.58
C GLU A 33 -4.41 -3.38 9.72
N TRP A 34 -4.37 -3.49 8.37
CA TRP A 34 -5.30 -2.81 7.47
C TRP A 34 -6.78 -3.02 7.79
N GLY A 35 -7.16 -4.26 8.15
CA GLY A 35 -8.54 -4.61 8.48
C GLY A 35 -9.03 -4.01 9.80
N GLN A 36 -8.10 -3.63 10.69
CA GLN A 36 -8.37 -2.98 11.97
C GLN A 36 -7.96 -1.50 12.00
N ALA A 37 -7.32 -1.01 10.94
CA ALA A 37 -6.85 0.35 10.82
C ALA A 37 -8.02 1.32 10.62
N SER A 38 -8.00 2.42 11.38
CA SER A 38 -8.91 3.55 11.17
C SER A 38 -8.69 4.20 9.81
N ASP A 39 -9.69 4.91 9.29
CA ASP A 39 -9.62 5.59 7.98
C ASP A 39 -8.37 6.49 7.84
N GLN A 40 -8.03 7.25 8.89
CA GLN A 40 -6.82 8.08 8.91
C GLN A 40 -5.54 7.25 8.80
N ARG A 41 -5.49 6.10 9.46
CA ARG A 41 -4.34 5.19 9.40
C ARG A 41 -4.24 4.54 8.03
N GLN A 42 -5.36 4.16 7.44
CA GLN A 42 -5.41 3.65 6.08
C GLN A 42 -4.87 4.66 5.06
N LEU A 43 -5.26 5.94 5.19
CA LEU A 43 -4.72 7.02 4.35
C LEU A 43 -3.21 7.18 4.51
N GLN A 44 -2.68 7.11 5.73
CA GLN A 44 -1.23 7.15 5.98
C GLN A 44 -0.51 5.98 5.30
N ILE A 45 -1.06 4.77 5.40
CA ILE A 45 -0.50 3.58 4.76
C ILE A 45 -0.50 3.72 3.24
N ILE A 46 -1.58 4.24 2.65
CA ILE A 46 -1.66 4.49 1.20
C ILE A 46 -0.59 5.49 0.77
N ALA A 47 -0.47 6.62 1.48
CA ALA A 47 0.49 7.67 1.16
C ALA A 47 1.93 7.15 1.28
N ALA A 48 2.25 6.42 2.36
CA ALA A 48 3.57 5.82 2.56
C ALA A 48 3.88 4.75 1.50
N ALA A 49 2.90 3.91 1.15
CA ALA A 49 3.06 2.88 0.13
C ALA A 49 3.30 3.48 -1.26
N ARG A 50 2.58 4.56 -1.59
CA ARG A 50 2.81 5.33 -2.81
C ARG A 50 4.22 5.91 -2.85
N LEU A 51 4.65 6.58 -1.79
CA LEU A 51 5.99 7.17 -1.71
C LEU A 51 7.08 6.10 -1.90
N ARG A 52 6.95 4.93 -1.23
CA ARG A 52 7.90 3.82 -1.36
C ARG A 52 7.88 3.21 -2.77
N ARG A 53 6.73 3.20 -3.43
CA ARG A 53 6.61 2.78 -4.83
C ARG A 53 7.29 3.77 -5.77
N GLU A 54 7.08 5.08 -5.58
CA GLU A 54 7.70 6.16 -6.37
C GLU A 54 9.23 6.21 -6.19
N GLN A 55 9.72 5.98 -4.97
CA GLN A 55 11.17 5.89 -4.70
C GLN A 55 11.84 4.72 -5.42
N ARG A 56 11.11 3.60 -5.60
CA ARG A 56 11.63 2.38 -6.21
C ARG A 56 11.43 2.35 -7.73
N LYS A 57 10.25 2.78 -8.17
CA LYS A 57 9.87 2.95 -9.57
C LYS A 57 10.24 4.39 -9.91
N GLY A 58 11.52 4.62 -10.22
CA GLY A 58 11.97 5.89 -10.83
C GLY A 58 11.02 6.30 -11.96
N PRO A 59 10.96 7.61 -12.27
CA PRO A 59 9.79 8.32 -12.79
C PRO A 59 9.07 7.48 -13.83
N VAL A 60 7.92 6.91 -13.45
CA VAL A 60 7.11 6.08 -14.33
C VAL A 60 5.78 6.77 -14.52
N ASP A 61 5.75 7.55 -15.60
CA ASP A 61 4.63 7.75 -16.50
C ASP A 61 3.35 6.97 -16.15
N ASP A 62 2.34 7.74 -15.78
CA ASP A 62 0.92 7.39 -15.91
C ASP A 62 0.53 7.63 -17.37
N ASN A 63 0.58 6.59 -18.20
CA ASN A 63 -0.12 6.56 -19.48
C ASN A 63 -0.76 5.18 -19.66
N ALA A 64 -2.03 5.08 -19.25
CA ALA A 64 -3.03 4.17 -19.81
C ALA A 64 -4.42 4.55 -19.26
#